data_AF-A0A959NN05-F1
#
_entry.id   AF-A0A959NN05-F1
#
_cell.length_a   1.000
_cell.length_b   1.000
_cell.length_c   1.000
_cell.angle_alpha   90.00
_cell.angle_beta   90.00
_cell.angle_gamma   90.00
#
_symmetry.space_group_name_H-M   'P 1'
#
loop_
_entity.id
_entity.type
_entity.pdbx_description
1 polymer ?
#
loop_
_entity_poly.entity_id
_entity_poly.type
_entity_poly.pdbx_seq_one_letter_code
_entity_poly.pdbx_strand_id
1 'polypeptide(L)' 'MTTSHKCISCEKEETVVPLVSLTFSKIPAWICTQCLPTLIHNPAQLESKFRDMDIENPPKPELN' A
#
# COMPACT_ATOMS: atom_id res chain seq x y z
N MET A 1 -12.73 -17.12 -3.67
CA MET A 1 -12.85 -15.71 -4.10
C MET A 1 -11.42 -15.20 -4.26
N THR A 2 -11.02 -14.79 -5.47
CA THR A 2 -9.68 -14.23 -5.71
C THR A 2 -9.69 -12.75 -5.35
N THR A 3 -9.03 -12.38 -4.26
CA THR A 3 -8.79 -10.98 -3.88
C THR A 3 -7.83 -10.35 -4.89
N SER A 4 -8.31 -9.41 -5.69
CA SER A 4 -7.48 -8.64 -6.63
C SER A 4 -6.85 -7.45 -5.91
N HIS A 5 -5.53 -7.31 -5.99
CA HIS A 5 -4.83 -6.18 -5.39
C HIS A 5 -5.05 -4.90 -6.20
N LYS A 6 -4.95 -3.75 -5.52
CA LYS A 6 -5.12 -2.42 -6.10
C LYS A 6 -3.98 -1.50 -5.68
N CYS A 7 -3.60 -0.60 -6.58
CA CYS A 7 -2.64 0.45 -6.26
C CYS A 7 -3.20 1.37 -5.16
N ILE A 8 -2.46 1.55 -4.07
CA ILE A 8 -2.82 2.44 -2.96
C ILE A 8 -3.00 3.91 -3.37
N SER A 9 -2.38 4.33 -4.47
CA SER A 9 -2.43 5.70 -4.96
C SER A 9 -3.59 5.96 -5.93
N CYS A 10 -3.79 5.07 -6.91
CA CYS A 10 -4.71 5.30 -8.03
C CYS A 10 -5.78 4.21 -8.23
N GLU A 11 -5.84 3.23 -7.33
CA GLU A 11 -6.86 2.18 -7.25
C GLU A 11 -6.96 1.23 -8.45
N LYS A 12 -6.09 1.39 -9.45
CA LYS A 12 -6.00 0.47 -10.58
C LYS A 12 -5.62 -0.94 -10.10
N GLU A 13 -6.29 -1.92 -10.68
CA GLU A 13 -6.10 -3.34 -10.41
C GLU A 13 -4.86 -3.91 -11.12
N GLU A 14 -4.33 -5.01 -10.58
CA GLU A 14 -3.20 -5.77 -11.15
C GLU A 14 -3.46 -6.30 -12.57
N THR A 15 -4.72 -6.39 -12.98
CA THR A 15 -5.13 -6.78 -14.34
C THR A 15 -4.89 -5.68 -15.38
N VAL A 16 -4.78 -4.43 -14.95
CA VAL A 16 -4.63 -3.24 -15.83
C VAL A 16 -3.20 -2.73 -15.83
N VAL A 17 -2.46 -2.89 -14.73
CA VAL A 17 -1.10 -2.35 -14.56
C VAL A 17 -0.30 -3.19 -13.56
N PRO A 18 1.01 -3.42 -13.79
CA PRO A 18 1.84 -4.15 -12.84
C PRO A 18 1.88 -3.47 -11.47
N LEU A 19 1.66 -4.27 -10.42
CA LEU A 19 1.78 -3.86 -9.04
C LEU A 19 3.08 -4.38 -8.44
N VAL A 20 3.68 -3.55 -7.58
CA VAL A 20 4.82 -3.88 -6.73
C VAL A 20 4.32 -3.95 -5.30
N SER A 21 4.61 -5.05 -4.61
CA SER A 21 4.31 -5.20 -3.18
C SER A 21 5.29 -4.40 -2.33
N LEU A 22 4.80 -3.73 -1.31
CA LEU A 22 5.61 -3.04 -0.32
C LEU A 22 5.03 -3.23 1.08
N THR A 23 5.85 -2.97 2.09
CA THR A 23 5.43 -2.99 3.49
C THR A 23 5.68 -1.62 4.10
N PHE A 24 4.64 -0.97 4.59
CA PHE A 24 4.73 0.30 5.30
C PHE A 24 4.14 0.16 6.70
N SER A 25 4.89 0.50 7.74
CA SER A 25 4.43 0.33 9.13
C SER A 25 3.92 -1.08 9.47
N LYS A 26 4.57 -2.11 8.89
CA LYS A 26 4.18 -3.54 8.96
C LYS A 26 2.88 -3.90 8.23
N ILE A 27 2.30 -2.98 7.48
CA ILE A 27 1.08 -3.21 6.69
C ILE A 27 1.47 -3.51 5.24
N PRO A 28 1.03 -4.64 4.68
CA PRO A 28 1.25 -4.93 3.26
C PRO A 28 0.40 -3.99 2.40
N ALA A 29 1.01 -3.41 1.38
CA ALA A 29 0.37 -2.55 0.40
C ALA A 29 0.87 -2.86 -1.01
N TRP A 30 0.16 -2.34 -2.00
CA TRP A 30 0.53 -2.46 -3.41
C TRP A 30 0.58 -1.08 -4.06
N ILE A 31 1.62 -0.82 -4.85
CA ILE A 31 1.74 0.40 -5.65
C ILE A 31 2.02 0.02 -7.10
N CYS A 32 1.41 0.71 -8.05
CA CYS A 32 1.66 0.44 -9.45
C CYS A 32 2.97 1.09 -9.94
N THR A 33 3.56 0.56 -11.00
CA THR A 33 4.79 1.08 -11.60
C THR A 33 4.68 2.55 -12.07
N GLN A 34 3.47 3.03 -12.35
CA GLN A 34 3.22 4.43 -12.73
C GLN A 34 3.23 5.38 -11.52
N CYS A 35 2.82 4.92 -10.34
CA CYS A 35 2.78 5.70 -9.10
C CYS A 35 4.05 5.53 -8.25
N LEU A 36 4.84 4.48 -8.50
CA LEU A 36 6.10 4.23 -7.82
C LEU A 36 7.09 5.41 -7.90
N PRO A 37 7.26 6.12 -9.04
CA PRO A 37 8.12 7.30 -9.08
C PRO A 37 7.70 8.40 -8.12
N THR A 38 6.39 8.61 -7.93
CA THR A 38 5.87 9.58 -6.94
C THR A 38 6.27 9.18 -5.52
N LEU A 39 6.22 7.89 -5.19
CA LEU A 39 6.67 7.38 -3.89
C LEU A 39 8.17 7.67 -3.66
N ILE A 40 9.01 7.54 -4.69
CA ILE A 40 10.46 7.73 -4.59
C ILE A 40 10.82 9.22 -4.50
N HIS A 41 10.18 10.07 -5.32
CA HIS A 41 10.55 11.48 -5.44
C HIS A 41 9.77 12.39 -4.50
N ASN A 42 8.53 12.06 -4.16
CA ASN A 42 7.59 12.91 -3.40
C ASN A 42 6.71 12.08 -2.43
N PRO A 43 7.30 11.33 -1.48
CA PRO A 43 6.56 10.40 -0.61
C PRO A 43 5.45 11.07 0.22
N ALA A 44 5.61 12.35 0.57
CA ALA A 44 4.63 13.13 1.33
C ALA A 44 3.23 13.18 0.66
N GLN A 45 3.15 13.07 -0.68
CA GLN A 45 1.86 13.04 -1.39
C GLN A 45 1.05 11.76 -1.13
N LEU A 46 1.70 10.71 -0.65
CA LEU A 46 1.08 9.40 -0.42
C LEU A 46 0.89 9.09 1.07
N GLU A 47 1.43 9.91 1.98
CA GLU A 47 1.31 9.69 3.43
C GLU A 47 -0.14 9.59 3.92
N SER A 48 -1.04 10.42 3.40
CA SER A 48 -2.47 10.35 3.74
C SER A 48 -3.08 9.03 3.28
N LYS A 49 -2.75 8.57 2.07
CA LYS A 49 -3.23 7.28 1.51
C LYS A 49 -2.76 6.09 2.33
N PHE A 50 -1.56 6.14 2.91
CA PHE A 50 -1.06 5.10 3.82
C PHE A 50 -1.70 5.16 5.21
N ARG A 51 -2.16 6.33 5.66
CA ARG A 51 -2.85 6.50 6.95
C ARG A 51 -4.28 5.95 6.91
N ASP A 52 -4.92 5.99 5.74
CA ASP A 52 -6.26 5.46 5.51
C ASP A 52 -6.27 3.93 5.31
N MET A 53 -5.11 3.27 5.42
CA MET A 53 -5.05 1.80 5.49
C MET A 53 -5.62 1.36 6.85
N ASP A 54 -6.91 1.02 6.87
CA ASP A 54 -7.58 0.47 8.05
C ASP A 54 -6.76 -0.70 8.60
N ILE A 55 -6.18 -0.49 9.80
CA ILE A 55 -5.42 -1.49 10.54
C ILE A 55 -6.46 -2.42 11.19
N GLU A 56 -7.04 -3.34 10.42
CA GLU A 56 -7.70 -4.49 11.02
C GLU A 56 -6.61 -5.39 11.61
N ASN A 57 -6.38 -5.22 12.92
CA ASN A 57 -5.53 -6.02 13.81
C ASN A 57 -4.10 -5.49 14.04
N PRO A 58 -3.90 -4.50 14.95
CA PRO A 58 -2.57 -4.14 15.41
C PRO A 58 -1.89 -5.37 16.05
N PRO A 59 -0.58 -5.59 15.83
CA PRO A 59 0.15 -6.63 16.54
C PRO A 59 0.04 -6.35 18.04
N LYS A 60 -0.51 -7.30 18.80
CA LYS A 60 -0.59 -7.21 20.25
C LYS A 60 0.83 -6.99 20.80
N PRO A 61 1.04 -6.04 21.73
CA PRO A 61 2.34 -5.89 22.38
C PRO A 61 2.73 -7.23 23.01
N GLU A 62 3.90 -7.76 22.63
CA GLU A 62 4.48 -8.90 23.32
C GLU A 62 4.89 -8.41 24.71
N LEU A 63 4.15 -8.83 25.74
CA LEU A 63 4.47 -8.55 27.14
C LEU A 63 5.53 -9.55 27.59
N ASN A 64 6.78 -9.07 27.66
CA ASN A 64 7.90 -9.73 28.32
C ASN A 64 7.91 -9.50 29.82
#